data_AF-A0AAU1T6W5-F1
#
_entry.id   AF-A0AAU1T6W5-F1
#
_cell.length_a   1.000
_cell.length_b   1.000
_cell.length_c   1.000
_cell.angle_alpha   90.00
_cell.angle_beta   90.00
_cell.angle_gamma   90.00
#
_symmetry.space_group_name_H-M   'P 1'
#
loop_
_entity.id
_entity.type
_entity.pdbx_description
1 polymer ?
#
loop_
_entity_poly.entity_id
_entity_poly.type
_entity_poly.pdbx_seq_one_letter_code
_entity_poly.pdbx_strand_id
1 'polypeptide(L)'
;MPKTPRTPVASRTRTTVVSLMAVGALLGAAGAASADDSGKKPSGVPTGDGAHALCKRVPKIDKRIDRILGRLNGDATERGSIARMDKRVANAKSAGHTEIEKYLDKRLTHRRSLVPTLESRQKDLASVAKWCKANKNGVDA
;
A
#
# COMPACT_ATOMS: atom_id res chain seq x y z
N MET A 1 1.33 -36.61 -16.12
CA MET A 1 2.16 -35.63 -15.38
C MET A 1 1.69 -35.58 -13.93
N PRO A 2 2.38 -36.24 -12.99
CA PRO A 2 1.95 -36.32 -11.60
C PRO A 2 2.18 -34.97 -10.87
N LYS A 3 1.10 -34.45 -10.28
CA LYS A 3 1.13 -33.24 -9.43
C LYS A 3 1.76 -33.60 -8.08
N THR A 4 2.91 -33.02 -7.78
CA THR A 4 3.54 -33.09 -6.45
C THR A 4 2.64 -32.45 -5.39
N PRO A 5 2.33 -33.13 -4.27
CA PRO A 5 1.61 -32.52 -3.16
C PRO A 5 2.52 -31.51 -2.44
N ARG A 6 1.99 -30.31 -2.18
CA ARG A 6 2.65 -29.29 -1.37
C ARG A 6 2.47 -29.63 0.11
N THR A 7 3.59 -29.81 0.81
CA THR A 7 3.66 -29.98 2.26
C THR A 7 3.19 -28.72 3.00
N PRO A 8 2.38 -28.83 4.07
CA PRO A 8 2.04 -27.69 4.91
C PRO A 8 3.25 -27.28 5.77
N VAL A 9 3.65 -26.01 5.69
CA VAL A 9 4.62 -25.41 6.60
C VAL A 9 3.95 -25.26 7.97
N ALA A 10 4.38 -26.06 8.93
CA ALA A 10 3.95 -25.99 10.31
C ALA A 10 4.42 -24.65 10.94
N SER A 11 3.47 -23.75 11.19
CA SER A 11 3.67 -22.54 11.97
C SER A 11 3.91 -22.93 13.44
N ARG A 12 5.12 -22.67 13.93
CA ARG A 12 5.51 -22.97 15.32
C ARG A 12 4.99 -21.87 16.25
N THR A 13 3.75 -22.00 16.69
CA THR A 13 3.17 -21.19 17.76
C THR A 13 3.86 -21.54 19.08
N ARG A 14 4.64 -20.60 19.64
CA ARG A 14 5.14 -20.70 21.02
C ARG A 14 4.05 -20.21 21.96
N THR A 15 3.34 -21.15 22.55
CA THR A 15 2.35 -20.92 23.61
C THR A 15 3.09 -20.83 24.94
N THR A 16 3.34 -19.64 25.46
CA THR A 16 3.78 -19.46 26.84
C THR A 16 2.56 -19.25 27.72
N VAL A 17 2.28 -20.27 28.53
CA VAL A 17 1.28 -20.29 29.60
C VAL A 17 1.83 -19.46 30.76
N VAL A 18 1.12 -18.43 31.20
CA VAL A 18 1.32 -17.78 32.51
C VAL A 18 -0.05 -17.75 33.19
N SER A 19 -0.14 -18.49 34.30
CA SER A 19 -1.36 -18.68 35.07
C SER A 19 -1.58 -17.58 36.10
N LEU A 20 -2.83 -17.09 36.12
CA LEU A 20 -3.66 -16.48 37.18
C LEU A 20 -3.02 -15.79 38.39
N MET A 21 -3.35 -14.51 38.56
CA MET A 21 -3.99 -13.97 39.79
C MET A 21 -5.13 -13.01 39.40
N ALA A 22 -6.36 -13.32 39.81
CA ALA A 22 -7.53 -12.43 39.82
C ALA A 22 -7.59 -11.74 41.22
N VAL A 23 -8.17 -10.57 41.51
CA VAL A 23 -9.39 -9.86 41.08
C VAL A 23 -9.20 -8.39 41.50
N GLY A 24 -9.75 -7.41 40.77
CA GLY A 24 -9.91 -6.05 41.32
C GLY A 24 -10.45 -4.99 40.37
N ALA A 25 -11.73 -4.63 40.57
CA ALA A 25 -12.45 -3.43 40.12
C ALA A 25 -12.88 -3.33 38.63
N LEU A 26 -14.19 -3.54 38.43
CA LEU A 26 -14.95 -3.08 37.29
C LEU A 26 -14.96 -1.54 37.24
N LEU A 27 -14.77 -0.97 36.05
CA LEU A 27 -15.44 0.18 35.41
C LEU A 27 -14.46 0.88 34.44
N GLY A 28 -14.73 0.81 33.12
CA GLY A 28 -14.08 1.66 32.12
C GLY A 28 -13.39 0.94 30.95
N ALA A 29 -14.08 0.03 30.26
CA ALA A 29 -13.57 -0.62 29.06
C ALA A 29 -13.72 0.26 27.80
N ALA A 30 -12.89 1.30 27.70
CA ALA A 30 -12.42 1.82 26.41
C ALA A 30 -10.97 1.36 26.28
N GLY A 31 -10.76 0.13 25.80
CA GLY A 31 -9.44 -0.43 25.59
C GLY A 31 -8.67 0.39 24.56
N ALA A 32 -7.79 1.27 25.03
CA ALA A 32 -6.75 1.85 24.20
C ALA A 32 -5.88 0.69 23.69
N ALA A 33 -5.92 0.47 22.38
CA ALA A 33 -4.90 -0.33 21.72
C ALA A 33 -3.58 0.42 21.83
N SER A 34 -2.79 0.12 22.87
CA SER A 34 -1.40 0.54 22.94
C SER A 34 -0.66 -0.18 21.83
N ALA A 35 -0.40 0.52 20.72
CA ALA A 35 0.65 0.12 19.81
C ALA A 35 1.96 0.11 20.62
N ASP A 36 2.64 -1.02 20.65
CA ASP A 36 3.99 -1.14 21.19
C ASP A 36 4.91 -0.30 20.27
N ASP A 37 4.94 1.00 20.55
CA ASP A 37 5.83 1.97 19.94
C ASP A 37 7.23 1.66 20.46
N SER A 38 7.91 0.74 19.78
CA SER A 38 9.37 0.70 19.75
C SER A 38 9.84 1.97 19.01
N GLY A 39 9.54 3.12 19.62
CA GLY A 39 9.59 4.45 19.07
C GLY A 39 11.03 4.88 18.89
N LYS A 40 11.56 4.69 17.70
CA LYS A 40 12.62 5.56 17.22
C LYS A 40 11.98 6.94 17.02
N LYS A 41 11.90 7.72 18.09
CA LYS A 41 11.39 9.10 18.03
C LYS A 41 12.22 9.85 16.97
N PRO A 42 11.60 10.45 15.94
CA PRO A 42 12.32 11.24 14.96
C PRO A 42 13.17 12.26 15.71
N SER A 43 14.49 12.11 15.59
CA SER A 43 15.44 12.89 16.37
C SER A 43 15.66 14.21 15.64
N GLY A 44 15.00 15.27 16.11
CA GLY A 44 15.20 16.64 15.63
C GLY A 44 14.04 17.20 14.79
N VAL A 45 13.87 18.52 14.87
CA VAL A 45 13.04 19.29 13.93
C VAL A 45 13.68 19.17 12.55
N PRO A 46 12.92 18.97 11.46
CA PRO A 46 13.47 19.00 10.12
C PRO A 46 14.21 20.32 9.89
N THR A 47 15.52 20.27 9.66
CA THR A 47 16.30 21.42 9.21
C THR A 47 16.23 21.43 7.67
N GLY A 48 15.72 22.52 7.08
CA GLY A 48 15.60 22.70 5.62
C GLY A 48 14.26 22.24 5.00
N ASP A 49 14.14 22.39 3.69
CA ASP A 49 12.91 22.10 2.91
C ASP A 49 12.71 20.60 2.60
N GLY A 50 13.70 19.76 2.92
CA GLY A 50 13.70 18.32 2.67
C GLY A 50 14.10 17.91 1.24
N ALA A 51 14.60 18.83 0.41
CA ALA A 51 15.00 18.57 -0.96
C ALA A 51 16.03 17.45 -1.09
N HIS A 52 17.06 17.42 -0.23
CA HIS A 52 18.05 16.34 -0.24
C HIS A 52 17.41 14.95 -0.09
N ALA A 53 16.53 14.81 0.90
CA ALA A 53 15.84 13.56 1.18
C ALA A 53 14.85 13.18 0.07
N LEU A 54 14.23 14.17 -0.59
CA LEU A 54 13.41 13.95 -1.77
C LEU A 54 14.27 13.45 -2.93
N CYS A 55 15.35 14.15 -3.29
CA CYS A 55 16.24 13.79 -4.38
C CYS A 55 16.80 12.38 -4.25
N LYS A 56 17.18 11.95 -3.04
CA LYS A 56 17.61 10.58 -2.77
C LYS A 56 16.51 9.53 -3.06
N ARG A 57 15.24 9.89 -2.89
CA ARG A 57 14.09 8.98 -3.05
C ARG A 57 13.48 8.99 -4.45
N VAL A 58 13.62 10.06 -5.22
CA VAL A 58 13.07 10.21 -6.59
C VAL A 58 13.16 8.93 -7.43
N PRO A 59 14.33 8.30 -7.65
CA PRO A 59 14.42 7.12 -8.51
C PRO A 59 13.62 5.91 -7.99
N LYS A 60 13.43 5.80 -6.67
CA LYS A 60 12.62 4.73 -6.07
C LYS A 60 11.13 5.03 -6.18
N ILE A 61 10.74 6.30 -6.09
CA ILE A 61 9.34 6.72 -6.24
C ILE A 61 8.91 6.52 -7.69
N ASP A 62 9.72 6.94 -8.65
CA ASP A 62 9.45 6.77 -10.09
C ASP A 62 9.23 5.30 -10.45
N LYS A 63 10.18 4.42 -10.12
CA LYS A 63 10.03 2.94 -10.28
C LYS A 63 8.81 2.35 -9.57
N ARG A 64 8.31 3.01 -8.52
CA ARG A 64 7.10 2.56 -7.82
C ARG A 64 5.85 2.97 -8.59
N ILE A 65 5.83 4.18 -9.13
CA ILE A 65 4.73 4.67 -9.98
C ILE A 65 4.64 3.79 -11.23
N ASP A 66 5.76 3.52 -11.91
CA ASP A 66 5.80 2.62 -13.07
C ASP A 66 5.16 1.27 -12.80
N ARG A 67 5.56 0.60 -11.71
CA ARG A 67 4.99 -0.71 -11.35
C ARG A 67 3.50 -0.63 -11.04
N ILE A 68 3.04 0.47 -10.44
CA ILE A 68 1.61 0.63 -10.14
C ILE A 68 0.83 0.86 -11.43
N LEU A 69 1.31 1.73 -12.33
CA LEU A 69 0.70 1.96 -13.63
C LEU A 69 0.68 0.68 -14.47
N GLY A 70 1.80 -0.05 -14.56
CA GLY A 70 1.88 -1.34 -15.24
C GLY A 70 0.84 -2.33 -14.72
N ARG A 71 0.72 -2.49 -13.39
CA ARG A 71 -0.29 -3.38 -12.80
C ARG A 71 -1.72 -2.91 -13.02
N LEU A 72 -1.99 -1.61 -12.99
CA LEU A 72 -3.34 -1.07 -13.25
C LEU A 72 -3.77 -1.29 -14.70
N ASN A 73 -2.82 -1.15 -15.63
CA ASN A 73 -3.02 -1.28 -17.07
C ASN A 73 -2.85 -2.71 -17.61
N GLY A 74 -2.50 -3.67 -16.74
CA GLY A 74 -2.42 -5.07 -17.09
C GLY A 74 -3.74 -5.68 -17.57
N ASP A 75 -3.66 -6.90 -18.11
CA ASP A 75 -4.82 -7.60 -18.65
C ASP A 75 -5.78 -8.16 -17.57
N ALA A 76 -6.83 -8.85 -18.01
CA ALA A 76 -7.83 -9.43 -17.11
C ALA A 76 -7.33 -10.61 -16.25
N THR A 77 -6.15 -11.17 -16.54
CA THR A 77 -5.50 -12.21 -15.73
C THR A 77 -4.71 -11.61 -14.58
N GLU A 78 -4.24 -10.37 -14.73
CA GLU A 78 -3.40 -9.72 -13.73
C GLU A 78 -4.18 -9.28 -12.47
N ARG A 79 -3.66 -9.67 -11.30
CA ARG A 79 -4.24 -9.26 -10.03
C ARG A 79 -3.96 -7.78 -9.76
N GLY A 80 -5.01 -6.97 -9.88
CA GLY A 80 -4.92 -5.54 -9.55
C GLY A 80 -5.20 -4.64 -10.73
N SER A 81 -5.27 -5.21 -11.94
CA SER A 81 -5.64 -4.48 -13.14
C SER A 81 -7.06 -3.98 -13.11
N ILE A 82 -7.28 -2.95 -13.92
CA ILE A 82 -8.61 -2.40 -14.23
C ILE A 82 -9.41 -3.44 -15.01
N ALA A 83 -8.80 -4.09 -16.02
CA ALA A 83 -9.45 -5.11 -16.84
C ALA A 83 -10.00 -6.29 -16.01
N ARG A 84 -9.23 -6.78 -15.02
CA ARG A 84 -9.72 -7.85 -14.13
C ARG A 84 -10.85 -7.39 -13.23
N MET A 85 -10.81 -6.14 -12.76
CA MET A 85 -11.88 -5.59 -11.92
C MET A 85 -13.17 -5.39 -12.73
N ASP A 86 -13.06 -4.90 -13.96
CA ASP A 86 -14.16 -4.73 -14.90
C ASP A 86 -14.87 -6.06 -15.17
N LYS A 87 -14.10 -7.13 -15.46
CA LYS A 87 -14.66 -8.49 -15.57
C LYS A 87 -15.41 -8.95 -14.32
N ARG A 88 -14.94 -8.59 -13.12
CA ARG A 88 -15.62 -8.97 -11.86
C ARG A 88 -16.92 -8.19 -11.65
N VAL A 89 -16.98 -6.92 -12.07
CA VAL A 89 -18.22 -6.14 -12.10
C VAL A 89 -19.22 -6.78 -13.06
N ALA A 90 -18.79 -7.09 -14.28
CA ALA A 90 -19.63 -7.76 -15.27
C ALA A 90 -20.19 -9.10 -14.77
N ASN A 91 -19.35 -9.92 -14.13
CA ASN A 91 -19.80 -11.19 -13.55
C ASN A 91 -20.82 -11.02 -12.41
N ALA A 92 -20.63 -10.02 -11.54
CA ALA A 92 -21.59 -9.73 -10.46
C ALA A 92 -22.94 -9.26 -11.03
N LYS A 93 -22.88 -8.40 -12.06
CA LYS A 93 -24.06 -7.94 -12.80
C LYS A 93 -24.81 -9.09 -13.46
N SER A 94 -24.11 -9.97 -14.18
CA SER A 94 -24.74 -11.14 -14.83
C SER A 94 -25.35 -12.13 -13.85
N ALA A 95 -24.84 -12.19 -12.62
CA ALA A 95 -25.38 -13.03 -11.56
C ALA A 95 -26.52 -12.36 -10.76
N GLY A 96 -26.88 -11.11 -11.05
CA GLY A 96 -27.90 -10.36 -10.30
C GLY A 96 -27.45 -9.95 -8.89
N HIS A 97 -26.14 -9.94 -8.61
CA HIS A 97 -25.60 -9.59 -7.30
C HIS A 97 -25.41 -8.07 -7.15
N THR A 98 -26.50 -7.31 -7.09
CA THR A 98 -26.50 -5.83 -7.17
C THR A 98 -25.59 -5.14 -6.16
N GLU A 99 -25.59 -5.56 -4.89
CA GLU A 99 -24.74 -4.92 -3.86
C GLU A 99 -23.25 -5.21 -4.09
N ILE A 100 -22.92 -6.40 -4.59
CA ILE A 100 -21.56 -6.77 -4.94
C ILE A 100 -21.12 -5.98 -6.17
N GLU A 101 -21.96 -5.88 -7.21
CA GLU A 101 -21.71 -5.05 -8.38
C GLU A 101 -21.39 -3.61 -7.96
N LYS A 102 -22.26 -2.98 -7.17
CA LYS A 102 -22.09 -1.60 -6.69
C LYS A 102 -20.78 -1.40 -5.92
N TYR A 103 -20.42 -2.34 -5.04
CA TYR A 103 -19.15 -2.28 -4.32
C TYR A 103 -17.95 -2.40 -5.28
N LEU A 104 -18.00 -3.34 -6.22
CA LEU A 104 -16.93 -3.56 -7.18
C LEU A 104 -16.79 -2.41 -8.18
N ASP A 105 -17.90 -1.80 -8.59
CA ASP A 105 -17.93 -0.66 -9.50
C ASP A 105 -17.29 0.58 -8.87
N LYS A 106 -17.57 0.87 -7.59
CA LYS A 106 -16.86 1.93 -6.86
C LYS A 106 -15.35 1.69 -6.81
N ARG A 107 -14.93 0.44 -6.62
CA ARG A 107 -13.50 0.08 -6.64
C ARG A 107 -12.89 0.20 -8.03
N LEU A 108 -13.63 -0.15 -9.07
CA LEU A 108 -13.22 0.02 -10.46
C LEU A 108 -13.03 1.50 -10.79
N THR A 109 -14.00 2.33 -10.44
CA THR A 109 -13.96 3.78 -10.59
C THR A 109 -12.75 4.39 -9.87
N HIS A 110 -12.51 4.01 -8.61
CA HIS A 110 -11.32 4.46 -7.88
C HIS A 110 -10.02 4.03 -8.57
N ARG A 111 -9.92 2.80 -9.08
CA ARG A 111 -8.72 2.37 -9.82
C ARG A 111 -8.50 3.18 -11.09
N ARG A 112 -9.57 3.47 -11.83
CA ARG A 112 -9.52 4.31 -13.03
C ARG A 112 -9.05 5.73 -12.69
N SER A 113 -9.51 6.32 -11.59
CA SER A 113 -9.08 7.68 -11.19
C SER A 113 -7.63 7.78 -10.73
N LEU A 114 -7.02 6.65 -10.30
CA LEU A 114 -5.59 6.64 -9.94
C LEU A 114 -4.69 6.83 -11.16
N VAL A 115 -5.07 6.36 -12.35
CA VAL A 115 -4.21 6.40 -13.55
C VAL A 115 -3.76 7.82 -13.89
N PRO A 116 -4.65 8.80 -14.15
CA PRO A 116 -4.23 10.16 -14.49
C PRO A 116 -3.46 10.84 -13.35
N THR A 117 -3.82 10.52 -12.10
CA THR A 117 -3.10 11.04 -10.92
C THR A 117 -1.66 10.55 -10.87
N LEU A 118 -1.43 9.28 -11.17
CA LEU A 118 -0.10 8.66 -11.16
C LEU A 118 0.74 9.13 -12.35
N GLU A 119 0.14 9.28 -13.53
CA GLU A 119 0.81 9.85 -14.71
C GLU A 119 1.24 11.31 -14.48
N SER A 120 0.39 12.12 -13.86
CA SER A 120 0.76 13.49 -13.47
C SER A 120 1.95 13.49 -12.51
N ARG A 121 1.87 12.68 -11.45
CA ARG A 121 2.97 12.58 -10.46
C ARG A 121 4.27 12.09 -11.08
N GLN A 122 4.21 11.22 -12.09
CA GLN A 122 5.40 10.80 -12.82
C GLN A 122 6.05 11.96 -13.58
N LYS A 123 5.26 12.79 -14.25
CA LYS A 123 5.76 14.01 -14.92
C LYS A 123 6.37 14.99 -13.91
N ASP A 124 5.73 15.18 -12.77
CA ASP A 124 6.26 16.03 -11.69
C ASP A 124 7.59 15.49 -11.17
N LEU A 125 7.70 14.17 -10.97
CA LEU A 125 8.96 13.53 -10.54
C LEU A 125 10.06 13.65 -11.58
N ALA A 126 9.74 13.65 -12.88
CA ALA A 126 10.73 13.91 -13.92
C ALA A 126 11.30 15.34 -13.81
N SER A 127 10.44 16.32 -13.53
CA SER A 127 10.85 17.71 -13.25
C SER A 127 11.71 17.80 -12.00
N VAL A 128 11.32 17.13 -10.91
CA VAL A 128 12.13 17.04 -9.68
C VAL A 128 13.47 16.36 -9.96
N ALA A 129 13.50 15.27 -10.73
CA ALA A 129 14.74 14.58 -11.09
C ALA A 129 15.70 15.50 -11.86
N LYS A 130 15.18 16.32 -12.78
CA LYS A 130 15.96 17.33 -13.50
C LYS A 130 16.52 18.37 -12.54
N TRP A 131 15.69 18.89 -11.63
CA TRP A 131 16.12 19.85 -10.62
C TRP A 131 17.21 19.28 -9.69
N CYS A 132 17.04 18.04 -9.22
CA CYS A 132 18.04 17.37 -8.36
C CYS A 132 19.41 17.28 -9.04
N LYS A 133 19.44 16.94 -10.33
CA LYS A 133 20.70 16.89 -11.11
C LYS A 133 21.38 18.26 -11.22
N ALA A 134 20.60 19.32 -11.38
CA ALA A 134 21.11 20.69 -11.49
C ALA A 134 21.57 21.29 -10.14
N ASN A 135 21.04 20.81 -9.01
CA ASN A 135 21.23 21.42 -7.69
C ASN A 135 21.97 20.51 -6.71
N LYS A 136 22.99 19.78 -7.18
CA LYS A 136 23.82 18.88 -6.36
C LYS A 136 23.00 17.92 -5.48
N ASN A 137 21.90 17.37 -6.01
CA ASN A 137 20.94 16.52 -5.29
C ASN A 137 20.32 17.17 -4.04
N GLY A 138 20.13 18.49 -4.04
CA GLY A 138 19.49 19.23 -2.96
C GLY A 138 20.31 19.30 -1.67
N VAL A 139 21.64 19.11 -1.74
CA VAL A 139 22.53 19.15 -0.56
C VAL A 139 22.62 20.54 0.06
N ASP A 140 22.49 21.59 -0.75
CA ASP A 140 22.63 23.00 -0.35
C ASP A 140 21.27 23.76 -0.41
N ALA A 141 20.15 23.04 -0.48
CA ALA A 141 18.80 23.59 -0.67
C ALA A 141 18.05 23.81 0.65
#